data_AF-A0A952LQW8-F1
#
_entry.id   AF-A0A952LQW8-F1
#
_cell.length_a   1.000
_cell.length_b   1.000
_cell.length_c   1.000
_cell.angle_alpha   90.00
_cell.angle_beta   90.00
_cell.angle_gamma   90.00
#
_symmetry.space_group_name_H-M   'P 1'
#
loop_
_entity.id
_entity.type
_entity.pdbx_description
1 polymer ?
#
loop_
_entity_poly.entity_id
_entity_poly.type
_entity_poly.pdbx_seq_one_letter_code
_entity_poly.pdbx_strand_id
1 'polypeptide(L)'
;MTEAEILLVQKSWTAIHTRSEIIGTKFYTKLFEVQPLFQPLFHRDGNEQAKKLMQLIGFAVTKIKPEIEKDQAVSAVGKRHIAYGVK
;
A
#
# COMPACT_ATOMS: atom_id res chain seq x y z
N MET A 1 -9.60 11.73 -9.39
CA MET A 1 -8.36 11.72 -10.18
C MET A 1 -8.73 11.93 -11.63
N THR A 2 -7.96 12.72 -12.36
CA THR A 2 -8.06 12.81 -13.81
C THR A 2 -7.46 11.55 -14.45
N GLU A 3 -7.84 11.23 -15.69
CA GLU A 3 -7.23 10.10 -16.42
C GLU A 3 -5.70 10.22 -16.51
N ALA A 4 -5.18 11.44 -16.67
CA ALA A 4 -3.75 11.71 -16.70
C ALA A 4 -3.05 11.34 -15.38
N GLU A 5 -3.68 11.62 -14.23
CA GLU A 5 -3.16 11.21 -12.92
C GLU A 5 -3.19 9.69 -12.74
N ILE A 6 -4.25 9.03 -13.21
CA ILE A 6 -4.38 7.56 -13.15
C ILE A 6 -3.24 6.92 -13.95
N LEU A 7 -3.02 7.38 -15.18
CA LEU A 7 -1.94 6.90 -16.04
C LEU A 7 -0.57 7.16 -15.44
N LEU A 8 -0.36 8.32 -14.83
CA LEU A 8 0.91 8.64 -14.17
C LEU A 8 1.20 7.68 -13.00
N VAL A 9 0.20 7.41 -12.15
CA VAL A 9 0.34 6.46 -11.04
C VAL A 9 0.61 5.06 -11.57
N GLN A 10 -0.16 4.57 -12.54
CA GLN A 10 0.03 3.23 -13.11
C GLN A 10 1.40 3.07 -13.78
N LYS A 11 1.86 4.07 -14.55
CA LYS A 11 3.18 4.07 -15.17
C LYS A 11 4.29 4.09 -14.12
N SER A 12 4.20 4.96 -13.13
CA SER A 12 5.23 5.05 -12.08
C SER A 12 5.31 3.76 -11.25
N TRP A 13 4.18 3.08 -11.04
CA TRP A 13 4.15 1.80 -10.32
C TRP A 13 4.97 0.70 -11.01
N THR A 14 5.01 0.67 -12.34
CA THR A 14 5.82 -0.34 -13.06
C THR A 14 7.30 -0.28 -12.70
N ALA A 15 7.84 0.92 -12.49
CA ALA A 15 9.23 1.13 -12.07
C ALA A 15 9.46 0.74 -10.60
N ILE A 16 8.44 0.85 -9.75
CA ILE A 16 8.49 0.47 -8.34
C ILE A 16 8.37 -1.04 -8.16
N HIS A 17 7.50 -1.69 -8.94
CA HIS A 17 7.21 -3.12 -8.83
C HIS A 17 8.44 -4.01 -9.01
N THR A 18 9.35 -3.65 -9.93
CA THR A 18 10.60 -4.38 -10.19
C THR A 18 11.57 -4.38 -9.02
N ARG A 19 11.39 -3.47 -8.06
CA ARG A 19 12.24 -3.31 -6.86
C ARG A 19 11.42 -3.45 -5.58
N SER A 20 10.30 -4.15 -5.65
CA SER A 20 9.29 -4.21 -4.59
C SER A 20 9.84 -4.67 -3.24
N GLU A 21 10.74 -5.66 -3.20
CA GLU A 21 11.37 -6.13 -1.96
C GLU A 21 12.14 -5.01 -1.26
N ILE A 22 13.08 -4.37 -1.97
CA ILE A 22 13.91 -3.29 -1.42
C ILE A 22 13.05 -2.09 -1.02
N ILE A 23 12.06 -1.74 -1.82
CA ILE A 23 11.19 -0.57 -1.58
C ILE A 23 10.26 -0.81 -0.40
N GLY A 24 9.69 -2.01 -0.27
CA GLY A 24 8.84 -2.38 0.86
C GLY A 24 9.60 -2.31 2.20
N THR A 25 10.83 -2.82 2.23
CA THR A 25 11.69 -2.70 3.43
C THR A 25 12.00 -1.23 3.73
N LYS A 26 12.41 -0.44 2.73
CA LYS A 26 12.66 1.00 2.91
C LYS A 26 11.44 1.76 3.41
N PHE A 27 10.24 1.39 2.97
CA PHE A 27 8.99 1.99 3.46
C PHE A 27 8.84 1.80 4.96
N TYR A 28 8.99 0.57 5.47
CA TYR A 28 8.83 0.31 6.91
C TYR A 28 9.98 0.89 7.73
N THR A 29 11.21 0.86 7.22
CA THR A 29 12.33 1.59 7.84
C THR A 29 11.97 3.07 8.02
N LYS A 30 11.50 3.73 6.95
CA LYS A 30 11.16 5.15 7.01
C LYS A 30 9.93 5.42 7.88
N LEU A 31 8.93 4.54 7.85
CA LEU A 31 7.73 4.66 8.67
C LEU A 31 8.09 4.66 10.16
N PHE A 32 8.95 3.74 10.61
CA PHE A 32 9.31 3.63 12.01
C PHE A 32 10.36 4.66 12.43
N GLU A 33 11.17 5.20 11.51
CA GLU A 33 11.98 6.40 11.78
C GLU A 33 11.11 7.62 12.08
N VAL A 34 10.06 7.83 11.29
CA VAL A 34 9.19 9.01 11.42
C VAL A 34 8.16 8.83 12.54
N GLN A 35 7.67 7.61 12.75
CA GLN A 35 6.69 7.28 13.77
C GLN A 35 7.05 5.95 14.47
N PRO A 36 7.96 5.99 15.46
CA PRO A 36 8.41 4.80 16.17
C PRO A 36 7.28 4.06 16.91
N LEU A 37 6.25 4.79 17.37
CA LEU A 37 5.12 4.22 18.10
C LEU A 37 4.24 3.29 17.25
N PHE A 38 4.42 3.28 15.92
CA PHE A 38 3.72 2.35 15.05
C PHE A 38 4.37 0.98 14.98
N GLN A 39 5.66 0.84 15.29
CA GLN A 39 6.37 -0.43 15.20
C GLN A 39 5.70 -1.57 15.99
N PRO A 40 5.21 -1.36 17.22
CA PRO A 40 4.51 -2.40 17.98
C PRO A 40 3.21 -2.89 17.32
N LEU A 41 2.59 -2.10 16.43
CA LEU A 41 1.36 -2.50 15.73
C LEU A 41 1.61 -3.57 14.64
N PHE A 42 2.87 -3.80 14.27
CA PHE A 42 3.27 -4.75 13.22
C PHE A 42 3.92 -6.00 13.84
N HIS A 43 3.10 -6.99 14.18
CA HIS A 43 3.53 -8.22 14.88
C HIS A 43 4.12 -9.32 13.97
N ARG A 44 4.22 -9.10 12.66
CA ARG A 44 4.69 -10.10 11.69
C ARG A 44 6.14 -9.85 11.28
N ASP A 45 6.76 -10.86 10.68
CA ASP A 45 8.05 -10.70 10.01
C ASP A 45 8.04 -9.50 9.04
N GLY A 46 9.09 -8.68 9.12
CA GLY A 46 9.19 -7.43 8.36
C GLY A 46 9.19 -7.65 6.85
N ASN A 47 9.78 -8.73 6.36
CA ASN A 47 9.82 -9.05 4.93
C ASN A 47 8.45 -9.52 4.43
N GLU A 48 7.76 -10.35 5.22
CA GLU A 48 6.37 -10.72 4.91
C GLU A 48 5.44 -9.51 4.87
N GLN A 49 5.60 -8.59 5.82
CA GLN A 49 4.79 -7.39 5.93
C GLN A 49 5.09 -6.41 4.77
N ALA A 50 6.35 -6.25 4.38
CA ALA A 50 6.78 -5.51 3.19
C ALA A 50 6.16 -6.09 1.92
N LYS A 51 6.23 -7.42 1.73
CA LYS A 51 5.64 -8.10 0.57
C LYS A 51 4.13 -7.86 0.47
N LYS A 52 3.41 -8.00 1.59
CA LYS A 52 1.94 -7.77 1.63
C LYS A 52 1.57 -6.33 1.29
N LEU A 53 2.34 -5.36 1.78
CA LEU A 53 2.14 -3.96 1.45
C LEU A 53 2.28 -3.73 -0.06
N MET A 54 3.39 -4.20 -0.66
CA MET A 54 3.63 -4.00 -2.09
C MET A 54 2.56 -4.67 -2.96
N GLN A 55 2.11 -5.86 -2.59
CA GLN A 55 1.01 -6.55 -3.26
C GLN A 55 -0.31 -5.76 -3.16
N LEU A 56 -0.63 -5.23 -1.98
CA LEU A 56 -1.85 -4.45 -1.77
C LEU A 56 -1.84 -3.14 -2.57
N ILE A 57 -0.71 -2.41 -2.57
CA ILE A 57 -0.58 -1.18 -3.35
C ILE A 57 -0.70 -1.50 -4.84
N GLY A 58 -0.03 -2.56 -5.32
CA GLY A 58 -0.14 -2.97 -6.72
C GLY A 58 -1.57 -3.33 -7.11
N PHE A 59 -2.26 -4.09 -6.26
CA PHE A 59 -3.69 -4.36 -6.45
C PHE A 59 -4.49 -3.06 -6.53
N ALA A 60 -4.33 -2.15 -5.58
CA ALA A 60 -5.05 -0.87 -5.57
C ALA A 60 -4.77 -0.05 -6.84
N VAL A 61 -3.51 0.03 -7.30
CA VAL A 61 -3.11 0.73 -8.53
C VAL A 61 -3.81 0.17 -9.78
N THR A 62 -3.92 -1.16 -9.88
CA THR A 62 -4.65 -1.80 -11.00
C THR A 62 -6.17 -1.56 -10.97
N LYS A 63 -6.71 -1.15 -9.82
CA LYS A 63 -8.14 -0.90 -9.60
C LYS A 63 -8.52 0.58 -9.67
N ILE A 64 -7.56 1.48 -9.84
CA ILE A 64 -7.86 2.91 -10.04
C ILE A 64 -8.63 3.05 -11.36
N LYS A 65 -9.87 3.54 -11.28
CA LYS A 65 -10.74 3.83 -12.41
C LYS A 65 -11.25 5.28 -12.32
N PRO A 66 -11.63 5.90 -13.45
CA PRO A 66 -12.22 7.25 -13.47
C PRO A 66 -13.56 7.32 -12.71
N GLU A 67 -14.28 6.21 -12.67
CA GLU A 67 -15.62 6.07 -12.11
C GLU A 67 -15.60 5.52 -10.68
N ILE A 68 -16.47 6.07 -9.82
CA ILE A 68 -16.50 5.87 -8.36
C ILE A 68 -17.33 4.63 -8.01
N GLU A 69 -17.06 3.49 -8.65
CA GLU A 69 -17.53 2.23 -8.06
C GLU A 69 -16.53 1.75 -7.02
N LYS A 70 -17.02 1.53 -5.80
CA LYS A 70 -16.20 1.03 -4.70
C LYS A 70 -15.77 -0.40 -5.01
N ASP A 71 -14.47 -0.63 -5.21
CA ASP A 71 -13.92 -1.97 -5.27
C ASP A 71 -14.11 -2.67 -3.89
N GLN A 72 -14.79 -3.81 -3.90
CA GLN A 72 -15.14 -4.54 -2.68
C GLN A 72 -13.90 -5.09 -1.95
N ALA A 73 -12.86 -5.48 -2.68
CA ALA A 73 -11.64 -6.02 -2.08
C ALA A 73 -10.83 -4.90 -1.39
N VAL A 74 -10.71 -3.73 -2.02
CA VAL A 74 -10.10 -2.55 -1.39
C VAL A 74 -10.91 -2.13 -0.16
N SER A 75 -12.24 -2.12 -0.25
CA SER A 75 -13.12 -1.82 0.88
C SER A 75 -12.93 -2.79 2.07
N ALA A 76 -12.80 -4.09 1.79
CA ALA A 76 -12.54 -5.09 2.83
C ALA A 76 -11.19 -4.88 3.53
N VAL A 77 -10.17 -4.43 2.79
CA VAL A 77 -8.87 -4.06 3.38
C VAL A 77 -9.02 -2.85 4.30
N GLY A 78 -9.75 -1.82 3.88
CA GLY A 78 -10.03 -0.64 4.69
C GLY A 78 -10.73 -0.98 6.01
N LYS A 79 -11.74 -1.86 5.98
CA LYS A 79 -12.43 -2.34 7.18
C LYS A 79 -11.49 -3.01 8.18
N ARG A 80 -10.51 -3.79 7.71
CA ARG A 80 -9.50 -4.40 8.60
C ARG A 80 -8.59 -3.34 9.23
N HIS A 81 -8.23 -2.27 8.51
CA HIS A 81 -7.41 -1.20 9.06
C HIS A 81 -8.14 -0.43 10.17
N ILE A 82 -9.45 -0.22 10.04
CA ILE A 82 -10.28 0.34 11.13
C ILE A 82 -10.21 -0.57 12.37
N ALA A 83 -10.32 -1.89 12.18
CA ALA A 83 -10.22 -2.85 13.29
C ALA A 83 -8.83 -2.85 13.96
N TYR A 84 -7.78 -2.49 13.23
CA TYR A 84 -6.42 -2.32 13.78
C TYR A 84 -6.24 -0.98 14.52
N GLY A 85 -7.25 -0.11 14.54
CA GLY A 85 -7.20 1.20 15.19
C GLY A 85 -6.56 2.31 14.35
N VAL A 86 -6.35 2.06 13.04
CA VAL A 86 -5.87 3.09 12.10
C VAL A 86 -6.97 4.13 11.88
N LYS A 87 -6.61 5.41 11.95
CA LYS A 87 -7.49 6.56 11.75
C LYS A 87 -6.94 7.47 10.65
#